data_AF-A0A7R9ZER4-F1
#
_entry.id   AF-A0A7R9ZER4-F1
#
_cell.length_a   1.000
_cell.length_b   1.000
_cell.length_c   1.000
_cell.angle_alpha   90.00
_cell.angle_beta   90.00
_cell.angle_gamma   90.00
#
_symmetry.space_group_name_H-M   'P 1'
#
loop_
_entity.id
_entity.type
_entity.pdbx_description
1 polymer ?
#
loop_
_entity_poly.entity_id
_entity_poly.type
_entity_poly.pdbx_seq_one_letter_code
_entity_poly.pdbx_strand_id
1 'polypeptide(L)'
;GCNGGQPGAAWEWFTKTGVVSGGGYNTIGEGKTCWPYELPICAHHVREQGIANCSESIASTPSCASSCSESKYPTPWSKDIHFAKSAYSINSVEDIQTEIMTKGPVTAAFTVYADFPTYHSGVYQ
;
A
#
# COMPACT_ATOMS: atom_id res chain seq x y z
N GLY A 1 -0.05 -6.40 9.10
CA GLY A 1 -0.11 -7.52 8.14
C GLY A 1 -1.50 -7.57 7.54
N CYS A 2 -1.90 -8.69 6.97
CA CYS A 2 -3.24 -8.86 6.37
C CYS A 2 -4.40 -8.71 7.38
N ASN A 3 -4.14 -8.87 8.68
CA ASN A 3 -5.13 -8.67 9.75
C ASN A 3 -5.19 -7.23 10.30
N GLY A 4 -4.64 -6.25 9.57
CA GLY A 4 -4.61 -4.85 9.98
C GLY A 4 -3.22 -4.34 10.41
N GLY A 5 -3.15 -3.04 10.67
CA GLY A 5 -1.91 -2.32 10.99
C GLY A 5 -2.15 -0.86 11.36
N GLN A 6 -1.07 -0.13 11.67
CA GLN A 6 -1.09 1.26 12.11
C GLN A 6 -0.33 2.14 11.10
N PRO A 7 -0.96 3.13 10.44
CA PRO A 7 -0.32 3.94 9.41
C PRO A 7 0.91 4.72 9.87
N GLY A 8 0.87 5.32 11.07
CA GLY A 8 2.03 6.04 11.62
C GLY A 8 3.25 5.14 11.81
N ALA A 9 3.05 3.93 12.32
CA ALA A 9 4.12 2.95 12.51
C ALA A 9 4.74 2.50 11.17
N ALA A 10 3.96 2.45 10.08
CA ALA A 10 4.49 2.15 8.75
C ALA A 10 5.45 3.23 8.26
N TRP A 11 5.11 4.51 8.44
CA TRP A 11 6.01 5.62 8.12
C TRP A 11 7.26 5.63 8.99
N GLU A 12 7.13 5.41 10.30
CA GLU A 12 8.28 5.28 11.20
C GLU A 12 9.20 4.13 10.78
N TRP A 13 8.63 2.97 10.46
CA TRP A 13 9.39 1.82 9.96
C TRP A 13 10.08 2.14 8.63
N PHE A 14 9.41 2.84 7.72
CA PHE A 14 9.99 3.26 6.44
C PHE A 14 11.21 4.19 6.60
N THR A 15 11.26 5.00 7.66
CA THR A 15 12.47 5.80 7.97
C THR A 15 13.66 4.98 8.48
N LYS A 16 13.41 3.87 9.17
CA LYS A 16 14.44 3.08 9.86
C LYS A 16 14.92 1.88 9.06
N THR A 17 14.00 1.20 8.38
CA THR A 17 14.24 -0.08 7.71
C THR A 17 14.20 0.05 6.20
N GLY A 18 13.34 0.93 5.69
CA GLY A 18 13.21 1.15 4.25
C GLY A 18 12.39 0.07 3.53
N VAL A 19 12.05 0.32 2.27
CA VAL A 19 11.25 -0.59 1.43
C VAL A 19 11.89 -0.71 0.05
N VAL A 20 11.87 -1.92 -0.52
CA VAL A 20 12.32 -2.16 -1.89
C VAL A 20 11.25 -1.77 -2.91
N SER A 21 11.60 -1.68 -4.19
CA SER A 21 10.62 -1.51 -5.26
C SER A 21 9.69 -2.74 -5.38
N GLY A 22 8.42 -2.49 -5.71
CA GLY A 22 7.42 -3.55 -5.89
C GLY A 22 6.28 -3.10 -6.80
N GLY A 23 5.99 -3.90 -7.82
CA GLY A 23 4.86 -3.72 -8.73
C GLY A 23 3.59 -4.43 -8.28
N GLY A 24 2.56 -4.39 -9.12
CA GLY A 24 1.32 -5.14 -8.91
C GLY A 24 1.48 -6.64 -9.13
N TYR A 25 0.49 -7.42 -8.73
CA TYR A 25 0.48 -8.89 -8.91
C TYR A 25 0.73 -9.33 -10.36
N ASN A 26 0.18 -8.59 -11.31
CA ASN A 26 0.31 -8.89 -12.75
C ASN A 26 1.72 -8.65 -13.30
N THR A 27 2.65 -8.07 -12.54
CA THR A 27 4.03 -7.82 -12.99
C THR A 27 5.03 -8.87 -12.48
N ILE A 28 4.56 -9.91 -11.79
CA ILE A 28 5.40 -11.04 -11.36
C ILE A 28 6.01 -11.73 -12.59
N GLY A 29 7.31 -12.02 -12.54
CA GLY A 29 8.10 -12.63 -13.62
C GLY A 29 8.61 -11.67 -14.70
N GLU A 30 8.19 -10.39 -14.66
CA GLU A 30 8.64 -9.37 -15.61
C GLU A 30 10.04 -8.83 -15.30
N GLY A 31 10.53 -8.97 -14.06
CA GLY A 31 11.85 -8.47 -13.67
C GLY A 31 11.95 -6.95 -13.59
N LYS A 32 10.83 -6.23 -13.41
CA LYS A 32 10.81 -4.75 -13.39
C LYS A 32 11.02 -4.13 -12.00
N THR A 33 10.66 -4.86 -10.94
CA THR A 33 10.77 -4.41 -9.55
C THR A 33 11.29 -5.55 -8.67
N CYS A 34 11.85 -5.24 -7.50
CA CYS A 34 12.46 -6.24 -6.62
C CYS A 34 11.45 -7.25 -6.04
N TRP A 35 10.31 -6.77 -5.52
CA TRP A 35 9.32 -7.62 -4.86
C TRP A 35 7.88 -7.18 -5.17
N PRO A 36 7.28 -7.67 -6.28
CA PRO A 36 5.89 -7.39 -6.63
C PRO A 36 4.89 -7.94 -5.60
N TYR A 37 3.70 -7.34 -5.54
CA TYR A 37 2.65 -7.73 -4.62
C TYR A 37 2.12 -9.16 -4.90
N GLU A 38 2.10 -10.01 -3.88
CA GLU A 38 1.85 -11.46 -4.05
C GLU A 38 0.36 -11.85 -4.05
N LEU A 39 -0.54 -10.97 -3.62
CA LEU A 39 -1.97 -11.27 -3.58
C LEU A 39 -2.65 -10.81 -4.88
N PRO A 40 -3.47 -11.67 -5.52
CA PRO A 40 -4.14 -11.32 -6.75
C PRO A 40 -5.17 -10.21 -6.55
N ILE A 41 -5.39 -9.43 -7.61
CA ILE A 41 -6.44 -8.40 -7.65
C ILE A 41 -7.81 -9.07 -7.54
N CYS A 42 -8.70 -8.49 -6.73
CA CYS A 42 -10.08 -8.93 -6.61
C CYS A 42 -11.01 -7.72 -6.39
N ALA A 43 -12.30 -7.88 -6.74
CA ALA A 43 -13.30 -6.83 -6.63
C ALA A 43 -13.85 -6.76 -5.21
N HIS A 44 -13.79 -5.55 -4.61
CA HIS A 44 -14.33 -5.25 -3.29
C HIS A 44 -15.67 -4.51 -3.42
N HIS A 45 -16.75 -5.11 -2.90
CA HIS A 45 -18.09 -4.49 -2.77
C HIS A 45 -18.75 -4.00 -4.08
N VAL A 46 -18.15 -4.29 -5.23
CA VAL A 46 -18.68 -3.98 -6.57
C VAL A 46 -18.55 -5.21 -7.48
N ARG A 47 -19.27 -5.22 -8.59
CA ARG A 47 -19.06 -6.19 -9.68
C ARG A 47 -18.25 -5.52 -10.79
N GLU A 48 -17.07 -6.05 -11.06
CA GLU A 48 -16.18 -5.57 -12.12
C GLU A 48 -15.97 -6.68 -13.16
N GLN A 49 -16.12 -6.35 -14.45
CA GLN A 49 -16.01 -7.36 -15.49
C GLN A 49 -14.58 -7.89 -15.60
N GLY A 50 -14.40 -9.21 -15.51
CA GLY A 50 -13.09 -9.85 -15.61
C GLY A 50 -12.27 -9.84 -14.32
N ILE A 51 -12.79 -9.31 -13.21
CA ILE A 51 -12.17 -9.39 -11.90
C ILE A 51 -13.08 -10.19 -10.96
N ALA A 52 -12.53 -11.26 -10.37
CA ALA A 52 -13.28 -12.07 -9.41
C ALA A 52 -13.53 -11.30 -8.11
N ASN A 53 -14.65 -11.58 -7.44
CA ASN A 53 -14.90 -11.05 -6.09
C ASN A 53 -13.82 -11.54 -5.12
N CYS A 54 -13.48 -10.71 -4.14
CA CYS A 54 -12.57 -11.10 -3.08
C CYS A 54 -13.13 -12.25 -2.23
N SER A 55 -12.23 -13.09 -1.73
CA SER A 55 -12.57 -14.12 -0.76
C SER A 55 -13.07 -13.48 0.53
N GLU A 56 -14.03 -14.12 1.20
CA GLU A 56 -14.41 -13.76 2.58
C GLU A 56 -13.31 -14.12 3.57
N SER A 57 -12.42 -15.05 3.22
CA SER A 57 -11.26 -15.39 4.03
C SER A 57 -10.13 -14.38 3.84
N ILE A 58 -9.55 -13.94 4.96
CA ILE A 58 -8.36 -13.09 4.97
C ILE A 58 -7.15 -13.95 4.62
N ALA A 59 -6.37 -13.51 3.63
CA ALA A 59 -5.12 -14.16 3.26
C ALA A 59 -4.11 -14.12 4.41
N SER A 60 -3.30 -15.17 4.55
CA SER A 60 -2.16 -15.16 5.46
C SER A 60 -1.18 -14.06 5.08
N THR A 61 -0.58 -13.41 6.09
CA THR A 61 0.48 -12.41 5.83
C THR A 61 1.71 -13.13 5.27
N PRO A 62 2.22 -12.74 4.09
CA PRO A 62 3.45 -13.30 3.54
C PRO A 62 4.62 -13.12 4.51
N SER A 63 5.55 -14.07 4.52
CA SER A 63 6.76 -13.97 5.31
C SER A 63 7.64 -12.81 4.84
N CYS A 64 8.33 -12.15 5.77
CA CYS A 64 9.30 -11.13 5.41
C CYS A 64 10.45 -11.75 4.61
N ALA A 65 10.76 -11.17 3.45
CA ALA A 65 11.88 -11.57 2.62
C ALA A 65 13.11 -10.68 2.89
N SER A 66 14.27 -11.20 2.50
CA SER A 66 15.55 -10.49 2.57
C SER A 66 16.28 -10.47 1.22
N SER A 67 15.56 -10.77 0.14
CA SER A 67 16.07 -10.83 -1.23
C SER A 67 14.94 -10.57 -2.22
N CYS A 68 15.26 -10.01 -3.39
CA CYS A 68 14.27 -9.79 -4.44
C CYS A 68 13.68 -11.12 -4.91
N SER A 69 12.37 -11.16 -5.13
CA SER A 69 11.66 -12.35 -5.63
C SER A 69 11.87 -12.54 -7.13
N GLU A 70 12.16 -11.46 -7.85
CA GLU A 70 12.30 -11.44 -9.30
C GLU A 70 13.73 -11.75 -9.74
N SER A 71 13.97 -12.94 -10.30
CA SER A 71 15.32 -13.38 -10.74
C SER A 71 15.92 -12.55 -11.88
N LYS A 72 15.09 -11.91 -12.69
CA LYS A 72 15.51 -11.02 -13.80
C LYS A 72 15.76 -9.58 -13.35
N TYR A 73 15.42 -9.24 -12.11
CA TYR A 73 15.59 -7.89 -11.60
C TYR A 73 17.07 -7.63 -11.30
N PRO A 74 17.71 -6.62 -11.94
CA PRO A 74 19.18 -6.50 -11.92
C PRO A 74 19.73 -5.88 -10.63
N THR A 75 18.91 -5.16 -9.88
CA THR A 75 19.36 -4.44 -8.68
C THR A 75 19.31 -5.36 -7.45
N PRO A 76 20.43 -5.56 -6.73
CA PRO A 76 20.42 -6.31 -5.48
C PRO A 76 19.51 -5.67 -4.43
N TRP A 77 18.83 -6.50 -3.63
CA TRP A 77 17.94 -6.06 -2.54
C TRP A 77 18.49 -4.88 -1.73
N SER A 78 19.71 -5.00 -1.20
CA SER A 78 20.34 -3.99 -0.35
C SER A 78 20.58 -2.64 -1.05
N LYS A 79 20.59 -2.61 -2.38
CA LYS A 79 20.73 -1.39 -3.18
C LYS A 79 19.40 -0.81 -3.65
N ASP A 80 18.31 -1.59 -3.54
CA ASP A 80 16.96 -1.17 -3.90
C ASP A 80 16.14 -0.71 -2.69
N ILE A 81 16.72 -0.73 -1.48
CA ILE A 81 16.03 -0.22 -0.29
C ILE A 81 15.98 1.30 -0.36
N HIS A 82 14.76 1.82 -0.42
CA HIS A 82 14.44 3.24 -0.29
C HIS A 82 14.05 3.56 1.15
N PHE A 83 14.30 4.80 1.59
CA PHE A 83 13.96 5.25 2.93
C PHE A 83 13.18 6.55 2.88
N ALA A 84 12.21 6.71 3.77
CA ALA A 84 11.67 8.04 4.07
C ALA A 84 12.69 8.84 4.88
N LYS A 85 12.77 10.15 4.62
CA LYS A 85 13.63 11.04 5.41
C LYS A 85 13.10 11.26 6.82
N SER A 86 11.78 11.32 6.98
CA SER A 86 11.11 11.62 8.25
C SER A 86 9.67 11.09 8.24
N ALA A 87 9.11 10.89 9.43
CA ALA A 87 7.71 10.57 9.66
C ALA A 87 7.15 11.52 10.73
N TYR A 88 5.97 12.09 10.51
CA TYR A 88 5.32 13.03 11.44
C TYR A 88 3.81 13.05 11.23
N SER A 89 3.09 13.56 12.24
CA SER A 89 1.64 13.77 12.18
C SER A 89 1.32 15.20 11.76
N ILE A 90 0.15 15.38 11.14
CA ILE A 90 -0.37 16.66 10.68
C ILE A 90 -1.72 16.87 11.39
N ASN A 91 -1.92 18.03 12.01
CA ASN A 91 -2.93 18.16 13.08
C ASN A 91 -4.06 19.15 12.78
N SER A 92 -4.10 19.79 11.61
CA SER A 92 -5.16 20.73 11.23
C SER A 92 -5.53 20.60 9.75
N VAL A 93 -6.71 21.09 9.37
CA VAL A 93 -7.17 21.08 7.97
C VAL A 93 -6.26 21.96 7.11
N GLU A 94 -5.88 23.13 7.62
CA GLU A 94 -5.00 24.08 6.95
C GLU A 94 -3.59 23.48 6.72
N ASP A 95 -3.06 22.77 7.73
CA ASP A 95 -1.77 22.09 7.60
C ASP A 95 -1.86 20.92 6.62
N ILE A 96 -2.95 20.14 6.63
CA ILE A 96 -3.16 19.03 5.67
C ILE A 96 -3.23 19.57 4.25
N GLN A 97 -3.98 20.66 4.01
CA GLN A 97 -4.07 21.30 2.70
C GLN A 97 -2.69 21.80 2.23
N THR A 98 -1.95 22.48 3.11
CA THR A 98 -0.61 22.99 2.82
C THR A 98 0.37 21.85 2.51
N GLU A 99 0.31 20.76 3.28
CA GLU A 99 1.15 19.59 3.07
C GLU A 99 0.87 18.95 1.71
N ILE A 100 -0.41 18.72 1.37
CA ILE A 100 -0.80 18.14 0.09
C ILE A 100 -0.34 19.02 -1.07
N MET A 101 -0.53 20.33 -0.97
CA MET A 101 -0.14 21.27 -2.02
C MET A 101 1.37 21.36 -2.24
N THR A 102 2.17 21.24 -1.18
CA THR A 102 3.62 21.53 -1.24
C THR A 102 4.50 20.28 -1.27
N LYS A 103 4.00 19.15 -0.76
CA LYS A 103 4.76 17.90 -0.64
C LYS A 103 4.06 16.69 -1.25
N GLY A 104 2.80 16.81 -1.64
CA GLY A 104 2.03 15.77 -2.29
C GLY A 104 1.17 14.93 -1.33
N PRO A 105 0.63 13.80 -1.79
CA PRO A 105 -0.36 13.02 -1.03
C PRO A 105 0.08 12.61 0.38
N VAL A 106 -0.88 12.56 1.30
CA VAL A 106 -0.68 12.14 2.70
C VAL A 106 -1.47 10.88 3.02
N THR A 107 -1.11 10.17 4.09
CA THR A 107 -1.88 9.02 4.59
C THR A 107 -2.85 9.46 5.69
N ALA A 108 -4.11 9.06 5.57
CA ALA A 108 -5.13 9.25 6.59
C ALA A 108 -5.84 7.93 6.89
N ALA A 109 -6.50 7.85 8.03
CA ALA A 109 -7.41 6.77 8.39
C ALA A 109 -8.74 7.39 8.85
N PHE A 110 -9.84 6.69 8.56
CA PHE A 110 -11.18 7.08 8.98
C PHE A 110 -11.97 5.83 9.35
N THR A 111 -13.03 6.00 10.15
CA THR A 111 -13.91 4.89 10.53
C THR A 111 -14.84 4.56 9.36
N VAL A 112 -14.77 3.31 8.90
CA VAL A 112 -15.65 2.79 7.85
C VAL A 112 -16.95 2.30 8.48
N TYR A 113 -18.07 2.91 8.09
CA TYR A 113 -19.41 2.45 8.45
C TYR A 113 -20.04 1.60 7.33
N ALA A 114 -21.14 0.92 7.64
CA ALA A 114 -21.77 -0.07 6.76
C ALA A 114 -22.30 0.50 5.44
N ASP A 115 -22.51 1.81 5.37
CA ASP A 115 -22.96 2.54 4.18
C ASP A 115 -21.82 2.88 3.21
N PHE A 116 -20.58 3.04 3.70
CA PHE A 116 -19.43 3.40 2.88
C PHE A 116 -19.17 2.44 1.71
N PRO A 117 -19.27 1.10 1.84
CA PRO A 117 -19.14 0.18 0.70
C PRO A 117 -20.15 0.38 -0.42
N THR A 118 -21.25 1.11 -0.17
CA THR A 118 -22.28 1.44 -1.16
C THR A 118 -22.12 2.84 -1.76
N TYR A 119 -21.11 3.60 -1.34
CA TYR A 119 -20.80 4.92 -1.87
C TYR A 119 -20.39 4.84 -3.35
N HIS A 120 -20.91 5.76 -4.17
CA HIS A 120 -20.64 5.80 -5.61
C HIS A 120 -20.23 7.19 -6.11
N SER A 121 -20.87 8.25 -5.63
CA SER A 121 -20.59 9.62 -6.08
C SER A 121 -21.05 10.67 -5.06
N GLY A 122 -20.42 11.84 -5.08
CA GLY A 122 -20.78 12.98 -4.23
C GLY A 122 -19.73 13.27 -3.17
N VAL A 123 -20.18 13.62 -1.96
CA VAL A 123 -19.33 13.79 -0.78
C VAL A 123 -19.90 12.88 0.31
N TYR A 124 -19.17 11.82 0.65
CA TYR A 124 -19.52 10.91 1.75
C TYR A 124 -19.47 11.64 3.10
N GLN A 125 -20.40 11.31 4.01
CA GLN A 125 -20.51 11.93 5.34
C GLN A 125 -20.72 10.84 6.40
#